data_AF-A0A965GSJ2-F1
#
_entry.id   AF-A0A965GSJ2-F1
#
_cell.length_a   1.000
_cell.length_b   1.000
_cell.length_c   1.000
_cell.angle_alpha   90.00
_cell.angle_beta   90.00
_cell.angle_gamma   90.00
#
_symmetry.space_group_name_H-M   'P 1'
#
loop_
_entity.id
_entity.type
_entity.pdbx_description
1 polymer ?
#
loop_
_entity_poly.entity_id
_entity_poly.type
_entity_poly.pdbx_seq_one_letter_code
_entity_poly.pdbx_strand_id
1 'polypeptide(L)' 'MCIRDSFSDGAKVYLCTSVDEVIDLLDKGQGVFGISVGKVLGEVEATLTEINPSHIEDLDELTLRRLGKKAV' A
#
# COMPACT_ATOMS: atom_id res chain seq x y z
N MET A 1 3.10 -3.49 17.58
CA MET A 1 3.48 -2.52 16.52
C MET A 1 4.34 -3.29 15.54
N CYS A 2 3.75 -3.76 14.42
CA CYS A 2 4.31 -4.53 13.28
C CYS A 2 3.23 -5.41 12.59
N ILE A 3 2.05 -5.62 13.20
CA ILE A 3 1.02 -6.51 12.66
C ILE A 3 0.36 -5.83 11.45
N ARG A 4 0.70 -6.28 10.24
CA ARG A 4 0.27 -5.76 8.91
C ARG A 4 1.02 -4.51 8.43
N ASP A 5 2.33 -4.53 8.53
CA ASP A 5 3.18 -3.49 7.95
C ASP A 5 3.85 -4.02 6.66
N SER A 6 4.01 -3.14 5.68
CA SER A 6 4.67 -3.48 4.41
C SER A 6 6.13 -3.05 4.46
N PHE A 7 7.05 -3.94 4.10
CA PHE A 7 8.48 -3.69 4.06
C PHE A 7 9.00 -3.77 2.64
N SER A 8 10.05 -3.02 2.31
CA SER A 8 10.68 -3.11 1.01
C SER A 8 12.20 -2.96 1.09
N ASP A 9 12.88 -3.75 0.27
CA ASP A 9 14.34 -3.78 0.09
C ASP A 9 14.78 -2.98 -1.17
N GLY A 10 13.85 -2.25 -1.80
CA GLY A 10 14.09 -1.51 -3.05
C GLY A 10 13.92 -2.34 -4.33
N ALA A 11 13.81 -3.66 -4.24
CA ALA A 11 13.53 -4.54 -5.38
C ALA A 11 12.14 -5.19 -5.28
N LYS A 12 11.71 -5.54 -4.07
CA LYS A 12 10.44 -6.19 -3.76
C LYS A 12 9.76 -5.51 -2.58
N VAL A 13 8.47 -5.82 -2.44
CA VAL A 13 7.65 -5.42 -1.29
C VAL A 13 7.14 -6.70 -0.62
N TYR A 14 7.19 -6.70 0.70
CA TYR A 14 6.82 -7.80 1.57
C TYR A 14 5.72 -7.34 2.51
N LEU A 15 4.71 -8.19 2.72
CA LEU A 15 3.69 -7.97 3.72
C LEU A 15 4.02 -8.86 4.92
N CYS A 16 4.44 -8.23 6.02
CA CYS A 16 4.76 -8.95 7.24
C CYS A 16 3.53 -8.96 8.17
N THR A 17 3.15 -10.16 8.60
CA THR A 17 2.04 -10.36 9.54
C THR A 17 2.52 -10.66 10.95
N SER A 18 3.81 -10.98 11.11
CA SER A 18 4.48 -11.25 12.38
C SER A 18 5.82 -10.52 12.49
N VAL A 19 6.38 -10.47 13.70
CA VAL A 19 7.69 -9.86 13.96
C VAL A 19 8.82 -10.71 13.38
N ASP A 20 8.69 -12.03 13.42
CA ASP A 20 9.73 -12.96 12.96
C ASP A 20 9.98 -12.82 11.44
N GLU A 21 8.93 -12.57 10.66
CA GLU A 21 9.03 -12.30 9.22
C GLU A 21 9.85 -11.03 8.91
N VAL A 22 9.83 -10.03 9.80
CA VAL A 22 10.62 -8.80 9.66
C VAL A 22 12.08 -9.08 10.00
N ILE A 23 12.34 -9.87 11.05
CA ILE A 23 13.70 -10.25 11.47
C ILE A 23 14.39 -11.04 10.37
N ASP A 24 13.71 -12.03 9.77
CA ASP A 24 14.24 -12.83 8.65
C ASP A 24 14.62 -11.97 7.42
N LEU A 25 13.95 -10.83 7.25
CA LEU A 25 14.24 -9.87 6.19
C LEU A 25 15.50 -9.06 6.49
N LEU A 26 15.66 -8.64 7.75
CA LEU A 26 16.79 -7.84 8.23
C LEU A 26 18.08 -8.66 8.36
N ASP A 27 17.99 -9.92 8.79
CA ASP A 27 19.15 -10.81 9.03
C ASP A 27 19.93 -11.13 7.75
N LYS A 28 19.34 -10.92 6.57
CA LYS A 28 20.02 -11.05 5.27
C LYS A 28 20.96 -9.89 4.95
N GLY A 29 21.09 -8.90 5.84
CA GLY A 29 21.92 -7.71 5.65
C GLY A 29 21.35 -6.72 4.63
N GLN A 30 20.07 -6.84 4.30
CA GLN A 30 19.37 -5.95 3.38
C GLN A 30 18.79 -4.76 4.16
N GLY A 31 19.08 -3.54 3.71
CA GLY A 31 18.41 -2.36 4.23
C GLY A 31 16.95 -2.36 3.78
N VAL A 32 16.01 -2.30 4.73
CA VAL A 32 14.57 -2.28 4.44
C VAL A 32 13.92 -1.03 5.01
N PHE A 33 12.92 -0.50 4.28
CA PHE A 33 12.04 0.54 4.78
C PHE A 33 10.66 -0.04 5.07
N GLY A 34 10.12 0.24 6.25
CA GLY A 34 8.80 -0.20 6.68
C GLY A 34 7.76 0.91 6.56
N ILE A 35 6.56 0.57 6.13
CA ILE A 35 5.38 1.45 6.10
C ILE A 35 4.33 0.83 7.02
N SER A 36 3.95 1.55 8.08
CA SER A 36 2.91 1.08 8.98
C SER A 36 1.51 1.34 8.42
N VAL A 37 0.93 0.30 7.83
CA VAL A 37 -0.42 0.36 7.22
C VAL A 37 -1.49 0.17 8.29
N GLY A 38 -1.20 -0.59 9.35
CA GLY A 38 -2.17 -0.91 10.40
C GLY A 38 -2.76 0.31 11.12
N LYS A 39 -2.02 1.44 11.19
CA LYS A 39 -2.52 2.68 11.80
C LYS A 39 -3.49 3.44 10.89
N VAL A 40 -3.24 3.41 9.58
CA VAL A 40 -4.04 4.12 8.56
C VAL A 40 -5.32 3.35 8.23
N LEU A 41 -5.33 2.03 8.40
CA LEU A 41 -6.48 1.19 8.04
C LEU A 41 -7.78 1.63 8.74
N GLY A 42 -7.72 1.95 10.04
CA GLY A 42 -8.92 2.41 10.77
C GLY A 42 -9.45 3.76 10.29
N GLU A 43 -8.55 4.68 9.90
CA GLU A 43 -8.93 5.99 9.35
C GLU A 43 -9.57 5.85 7.95
N VAL A 44 -9.05 4.92 7.15
CA VAL A 44 -9.58 4.62 5.82
C VAL A 44 -10.94 3.92 5.92
N GLU A 45 -11.12 2.95 6.80
CA GLU A 45 -12.40 2.27 7.01
C GLU A 45 -13.51 3.26 7.43
N ALA A 46 -13.18 4.21 8.31
CA ALA A 46 -14.11 5.28 8.68
C ALA A 46 -14.47 6.16 7.48
N THR A 47 -13.47 6.61 6.72
CA THR A 47 -13.67 7.45 5.53
C THR A 47 -14.48 6.73 4.44
N LEU A 48 -14.23 5.44 4.20
CA LEU A 48 -14.97 4.63 3.23
C LEU A 48 -16.46 4.52 3.57
N THR A 49 -16.81 4.53 4.86
CA THR A 49 -18.21 4.50 5.31
C THR A 49 -18.95 5.80 4.97
N GLU A 50 -18.22 6.90 4.84
CA GLU A 50 -18.76 8.23 4.53
C GLU A 50 -18.79 8.55 3.02
N ILE A 51 -18.16 7.72 2.17
CA ILE A 51 -18.13 7.92 0.72
C ILE A 51 -19.52 7.65 0.11
N ASN A 52 -20.04 8.65 -0.61
CA ASN A 52 -21.27 8.53 -1.37
C ASN A 52 -21.00 7.87 -2.74
N PRO A 53 -21.67 6.75 -3.09
CA PRO A 53 -21.40 6.00 -4.32
C PRO A 53 -21.84 6.70 -5.62
N SER A 54 -22.52 7.85 -5.54
CA SER A 54 -22.99 8.62 -6.69
C SER A 54 -21.90 9.47 -7.38
N HIS A 55 -20.68 9.52 -6.84
CA HIS A 55 -19.59 10.38 -7.34
C HIS A 55 -18.47 9.59 -8.04
N ILE A 56 -18.84 8.58 -8.85
CA ILE A 56 -17.88 7.69 -9.54
C ILE A 56 -17.55 8.17 -10.97
N GLU A 57 -18.21 9.22 -11.47
CA GLU A 57 -18.14 9.59 -12.89
C GLU A 57 -16.92 10.44 -13.30
N ASP A 58 -16.14 10.96 -12.36
CA ASP A 58 -14.97 11.77 -12.68
C ASP A 58 -13.73 10.90 -12.91
N LEU A 59 -13.37 10.69 -14.18
CA LEU A 59 -12.12 10.04 -14.56
C LEU A 59 -10.93 10.88 -14.10
N ASP A 60 -10.08 10.29 -13.25
CA ASP A 60 -8.88 10.96 -12.78
C ASP A 60 -7.83 11.15 -13.89
N GLU A 61 -6.94 12.14 -13.72
CA GLU A 61 -5.90 12.49 -14.68
C GLU A 61 -4.99 11.29 -15.04
N LEU A 62 -4.71 10.42 -14.07
CA LEU A 62 -3.84 9.25 -14.24
C LEU A 62 -4.51 8.18 -15.12
N THR A 63 -5.82 8.01 -14.99
CA THR A 63 -6.63 7.09 -15.79
C THR A 63 -6.71 7.58 -17.23
N LEU A 64 -6.91 8.88 -17.43
CA LEU A 64 -6.84 9.50 -18.76
C LEU A 64 -5.47 9.27 -19.42
N ARG A 65 -4.37 9.46 -18.67
CA ARG A 65 -3.01 9.19 -19.16
C ARG A 65 -2.77 7.71 -19.51
N ARG A 66 -3.34 6.77 -18.76
CA ARG A 66 -3.22 5.32 -19.02
C ARG A 66 -3.97 4.91 -20.29
N LEU A 67 -5.16 5.48 -20.53
CA LEU A 67 -5.93 5.23 -21.74
C LEU A 67 -5.20 5.75 -22.98
N GLY A 68 -4.58 6.93 -22.91
CA GLY A 68 -3.81 7.50 -24.02
C GLY A 68 -2.57 6.68 -24.41
N LYS A 69 -1.97 5.94 -23.46
CA LYS A 69 -0.83 5.04 -23.74
C LYS A 69 -1.22 3.70 -24.34
N LYS A 70 -2.49 3.28 -24.24
CA LYS A 70 -2.97 1.99 -24.75
C LYS A 70 -3.26 2.00 -26.26
N ALA A 71 -3.14 3.16 -26.91
CA ALA A 71 -3.35 3.37 -28.34
C ALA A 71 -2.06 3.30 -29.19
N VAL A 72 -0.95 2.83 -28.62
CA VAL A 72 0.33 2.58 -29.31
C VAL A 72 0.60 1.09 -29.37
#